data_AF-A0A0A3JMD8-F1
#
_entry.id   AF-A0A0A3JMD8-F1
#
_cell.length_a   1.000
_cell.length_b   1.000
_cell.length_c   1.000
_cell.angle_alpha   90.00
_cell.angle_beta   90.00
_cell.angle_gamma   90.00
#
_symmetry.space_group_name_H-M   'P 1'
#
loop_
_entity.id
_entity.type
_entity.pdbx_description
1 polymer ?
#
loop_
_entity_poly.entity_id
_entity_poly.type
_entity_poly.pdbx_seq_one_letter_code
_entity_poly.pdbx_strand_id
1 'polypeptide(L)'
;MTNSSGSYLTIIIIALLTAIGGEIKFTPFAEAPFRFGLGSMIFFLAAIARPSFIIKTGIVTAITVFLFRLSLDLFVYEGAFLFYEHIPAAIFYLTFTSFLYIAKLHRFRTSPVKLGLYGALFEVISNIAEQLAITLLITGHFISPGDYFLFFAVAVLRSYFVAGLFSAVALSEERKRTEQLLSIGANLYVETLYLQKSMEQIEKITANGFDLYKQLKEIDNALSLQALMLAQEIHEVKKDSERIYAGLSKIITAERADLYALSDLLRLITHSNIRYSEFLHKAIQLEASFNEDFLTKERILLLAMLNNIVSNAIEAIEKEGFIKLYVDTAPEFTVFTIENNGPPIPDYVMPVLFDPGYTTKFSETGRPSTGIGLSHVKTIIHRLEGTIEISSNETTTFTITIPTYKLR
;
A
#
# COMPACT_ATOMS: atom_id res chain seq x y z
N MET A 1 1.46 19.78 17.51
CA MET A 1 1.96 20.93 16.74
C MET A 1 2.28 20.46 15.33
N THR A 2 1.31 20.61 14.43
CA THR A 2 1.31 20.00 13.08
C THR A 2 1.94 20.95 12.07
N ASN A 3 3.15 20.61 11.63
CA ASN A 3 3.82 20.93 10.36
C ASN A 3 3.18 22.02 9.46
N SER A 4 3.15 23.28 9.93
CA SER A 4 2.49 24.38 9.20
C SER A 4 3.31 24.83 7.98
N SER A 5 4.64 24.77 8.06
CA SER A 5 5.58 25.14 6.99
C SER A 5 5.40 24.29 5.73
N GLY A 6 5.22 22.97 5.86
CA GLY A 6 4.97 22.08 4.72
C GLY A 6 3.64 22.37 4.01
N SER A 7 2.64 22.88 4.73
CA SER A 7 1.35 23.24 4.13
C SER A 7 1.43 24.50 3.27
N TYR A 8 2.20 25.51 3.68
CA TYR A 8 2.35 26.75 2.92
C TYR A 8 3.14 26.53 1.63
N LEU A 9 4.23 25.77 1.70
CA LEU A 9 5.02 25.40 0.52
C LEU A 9 4.15 24.68 -0.53
N THR A 10 3.31 23.75 -0.08
CA THR A 10 2.38 23.02 -0.97
C THR A 10 1.39 23.96 -1.66
N ILE A 11 0.83 24.93 -0.93
CA ILE A 11 -0.10 25.92 -1.49
C ILE A 11 0.58 26.75 -2.60
N ILE A 12 1.82 27.21 -2.35
CA ILE A 12 2.58 27.99 -3.31
C ILE A 12 2.89 27.16 -4.57
N ILE A 13 3.29 25.90 -4.41
CA ILE A 13 3.56 25.00 -5.53
C ILE A 13 2.29 24.79 -6.38
N ILE A 14 1.14 24.54 -5.75
CA ILE A 14 -0.13 24.37 -6.48
C ILE A 14 -0.47 25.64 -7.27
N ALA A 15 -0.33 26.82 -6.65
CA ALA A 15 -0.63 28.09 -7.28
C ALA A 15 0.29 28.36 -8.50
N LEU A 16 1.58 28.10 -8.37
CA LEU A 16 2.56 28.24 -9.45
C LEU A 16 2.31 27.25 -10.60
N LEU A 17 2.11 25.96 -10.29
CA LEU A 17 1.79 24.95 -11.30
C LEU A 17 0.48 25.27 -12.04
N THR A 18 -0.50 25.80 -11.31
CA THR A 18 -1.77 26.24 -11.89
C THR A 18 -1.57 27.41 -12.85
N ALA A 19 -0.77 28.41 -12.46
CA ALA A 19 -0.46 29.57 -13.31
C ALA A 19 0.29 29.15 -14.59
N ILE A 20 1.34 28.33 -14.45
CA ILE A 20 2.12 27.81 -15.59
C ILE A 20 1.22 26.95 -16.49
N GLY A 21 0.47 26.02 -15.92
CA GLY A 21 -0.44 25.17 -16.69
C GLY A 21 -1.57 25.95 -17.37
N GLY A 22 -1.97 27.10 -16.81
CA GLY A 22 -2.93 28.02 -17.42
C GLY A 22 -2.44 28.62 -18.74
N GLU A 23 -1.13 28.73 -18.95
CA GLU A 23 -0.53 29.26 -20.19
C GLU A 23 -0.24 28.19 -21.24
N ILE A 24 -0.23 26.91 -20.86
CA ILE A 24 -0.15 25.79 -21.81
C ILE A 24 -1.51 25.67 -22.51
N LYS A 25 -1.65 26.45 -23.59
CA LYS A 25 -2.87 26.54 -24.41
C LYS A 25 -2.82 25.51 -25.52
N PHE A 26 -3.74 24.55 -25.48
CA PHE A 26 -3.97 23.64 -26.59
C PHE A 26 -5.08 24.16 -27.49
N THR A 27 -4.88 24.09 -28.79
CA THR A 27 -5.87 24.39 -29.84
C THR A 27 -6.29 23.08 -30.50
N PRO A 28 -7.43 22.49 -30.15
CA PRO A 28 -7.85 21.19 -30.68
C PRO A 28 -8.28 21.28 -32.15
N PHE A 29 -8.60 22.48 -32.64
CA PHE A 29 -9.00 22.75 -34.01
C PHE A 29 -8.20 23.95 -34.54
N ALA A 30 -7.57 23.79 -35.71
CA ALA A 30 -6.59 24.74 -36.26
C ALA A 30 -7.16 26.14 -36.56
N GLU A 31 -8.48 26.28 -36.69
CA GLU A 31 -9.17 27.55 -37.01
C GLU A 31 -10.13 28.03 -35.90
N ALA A 32 -10.21 27.33 -34.77
CA ALA A 32 -11.07 27.77 -33.67
C ALA A 32 -10.37 28.89 -32.87
N PRO A 33 -11.07 29.98 -32.52
CA PRO A 33 -10.54 31.03 -31.63
C PRO A 33 -10.31 30.53 -30.19
N PHE A 34 -10.66 29.27 -29.90
CA PHE A 34 -10.68 28.69 -28.58
C PHE A 34 -9.37 28.00 -28.21
N ARG A 35 -8.79 28.41 -27.08
CA ARG A 35 -7.55 27.89 -26.51
C ARG A 35 -7.82 27.36 -25.11
N PHE A 36 -7.47 26.10 -24.82
CA PHE A 36 -7.71 25.50 -23.52
C PHE A 36 -6.42 25.34 -22.70
N GLY A 37 -6.39 25.94 -21.50
CA GLY A 37 -5.30 25.79 -20.53
C GLY A 37 -5.44 24.56 -19.61
N LEU A 38 -4.35 24.05 -19.05
CA LEU A 38 -4.32 22.97 -18.04
C LEU A 38 -4.52 23.46 -16.59
N GLY A 39 -4.52 24.78 -16.37
CA GLY A 39 -4.56 25.37 -15.02
C GLY A 39 -5.75 24.92 -14.17
N SER A 40 -6.98 24.96 -14.71
CA SER A 40 -8.17 24.53 -13.96
C SER A 40 -8.13 23.05 -13.57
N MET A 41 -7.56 22.19 -14.43
CA MET A 41 -7.39 20.76 -14.13
C MET A 41 -6.40 20.53 -12.99
N ILE A 42 -5.24 21.19 -13.03
CA ILE A 42 -4.20 21.09 -11.99
C ILE A 42 -4.76 21.56 -10.65
N PHE A 43 -5.42 22.71 -10.64
CA PHE A 43 -6.05 23.25 -9.44
C PHE A 43 -7.13 22.31 -8.91
N PHE A 44 -8.02 21.81 -9.78
CA PHE A 44 -9.09 20.92 -9.38
C PHE A 44 -8.55 19.61 -8.79
N LEU A 45 -7.56 18.99 -9.44
CA LEU A 45 -6.90 17.78 -8.92
C LEU A 45 -6.29 18.03 -7.53
N ALA A 46 -5.58 19.13 -7.35
CA ALA A 46 -4.96 19.50 -6.08
C ALA A 46 -6.00 19.78 -4.98
N ALA A 47 -7.09 20.47 -5.32
CA ALA A 47 -8.20 20.76 -4.42
C ALA A 47 -8.90 19.48 -3.94
N ILE A 48 -9.08 18.51 -4.85
CA ILE A 48 -9.63 17.19 -4.51
C ILE A 48 -8.65 16.42 -3.64
N ALA A 49 -7.35 16.46 -3.90
CA ALA A 49 -6.34 15.72 -3.12
C ALA A 49 -6.15 16.27 -1.70
N ARG A 50 -6.17 17.60 -1.52
CA ARG A 50 -5.85 18.29 -0.24
C ARG A 50 -6.94 19.31 0.14
N PRO A 51 -8.01 18.89 0.87
CA PRO A 51 -9.19 19.72 1.06
C PRO A 51 -9.07 20.67 2.26
N SER A 52 -8.11 20.43 3.16
CA SER A 52 -7.94 21.12 4.45
C SER A 52 -7.59 22.61 4.32
N PHE A 53 -7.15 23.05 3.14
CA PHE A 53 -6.75 24.45 2.90
C PHE A 53 -7.34 25.03 1.62
N ILE A 54 -8.42 24.44 1.09
CA ILE A 54 -8.95 24.78 -0.25
C ILE A 54 -9.18 26.28 -0.46
N ILE A 55 -9.73 27.00 0.54
CA ILE A 55 -9.93 28.46 0.47
C ILE A 55 -8.60 29.19 0.35
N LYS A 56 -7.62 28.89 1.22
CA LYS A 56 -6.30 29.52 1.19
C LYS A 56 -5.60 29.23 -0.15
N THR A 57 -5.66 27.98 -0.61
CA THR A 57 -5.11 27.57 -1.91
C THR A 57 -5.75 28.34 -3.05
N GLY A 58 -7.08 28.48 -3.07
CA GLY A 58 -7.78 29.21 -4.11
C GLY A 58 -7.46 30.70 -4.14
N ILE A 59 -7.39 31.36 -2.99
CA ILE A 59 -7.01 32.78 -2.90
C ILE A 59 -5.58 32.98 -3.41
N VAL A 60 -4.63 32.18 -2.92
CA VAL A 60 -3.24 32.26 -3.37
C VAL A 60 -3.13 31.96 -4.87
N THR A 61 -3.86 30.96 -5.37
CA THR A 61 -3.89 30.63 -6.81
C THR A 61 -4.43 31.78 -7.65
N ALA A 62 -5.53 32.41 -7.24
CA ALA A 62 -6.09 33.56 -7.97
C ALA A 62 -5.09 34.72 -8.04
N ILE A 63 -4.42 35.04 -6.93
CA ILE A 63 -3.39 36.07 -6.88
C ILE A 63 -2.17 35.68 -7.74
N THR A 64 -1.71 34.44 -7.64
CA THR A 64 -0.54 33.96 -8.39
C THR A 64 -0.80 33.95 -9.89
N VAL A 65 -1.96 33.45 -10.35
CA VAL A 65 -2.33 33.46 -11.77
C VAL A 65 -2.38 34.89 -12.30
N PHE A 66 -2.98 35.81 -11.54
CA PHE A 66 -3.04 37.22 -11.89
C PHE A 66 -1.64 37.84 -12.03
N LEU A 67 -0.80 37.70 -11.00
CA LEU A 67 0.56 38.27 -10.99
C LEU A 67 1.45 37.64 -12.06
N PHE A 68 1.30 36.35 -12.31
CA PHE A 68 2.06 35.62 -13.32
C PHE A 68 1.72 36.08 -14.75
N ARG A 69 0.44 36.32 -15.03
CA ARG A 69 0.05 36.88 -16.34
C ARG A 69 0.48 38.33 -16.50
N LEU A 70 0.34 39.13 -15.45
CA LEU A 70 0.82 40.51 -15.45
C LEU A 70 2.33 40.58 -15.69
N SER A 71 3.11 39.68 -15.09
CA SER A 71 4.56 39.64 -15.32
C SER A 71 4.90 39.23 -16.76
N LEU A 72 4.18 38.27 -17.35
CA LEU A 72 4.37 37.89 -18.75
C LEU A 72 4.12 39.07 -19.71
N ASP A 73 3.07 39.86 -19.48
CA ASP A 73 2.81 41.04 -20.32
C ASP A 73 3.91 42.09 -20.23
N LEU A 74 4.50 42.28 -19.05
CA LEU A 74 5.64 43.18 -18.88
C LEU A 74 6.88 42.71 -19.65
N PHE A 75 7.10 41.39 -19.73
CA PHE A 75 8.19 40.81 -20.51
C PHE A 75 7.94 40.84 -22.02
N VAL A 76 6.68 40.71 -22.46
CA VAL A 76 6.33 40.56 -23.88
C VAL A 76 6.01 41.89 -24.57
N TYR A 77 5.34 42.83 -23.88
CA TYR A 77 4.78 44.05 -24.48
C TYR A 77 5.44 45.35 -23.99
N GLU A 78 6.72 45.30 -23.58
CA GLU A 78 7.53 46.48 -23.23
C GLU A 78 6.81 47.52 -22.33
N GLY A 79 6.14 47.06 -21.26
CA GLY A 79 5.65 47.95 -20.19
C GLY A 79 4.18 48.40 -20.26
N ALA A 80 3.36 47.84 -21.15
CA ALA A 80 1.90 48.05 -21.09
C ALA A 80 1.26 47.26 -19.93
N PHE A 81 0.79 47.95 -18.89
CA PHE A 81 0.07 47.32 -17.78
C PHE A 81 -1.43 47.19 -18.11
N LEU A 82 -1.83 46.06 -18.69
CA LEU A 82 -3.24 45.72 -18.92
C LEU A 82 -3.84 45.05 -17.67
N PHE A 83 -3.77 45.76 -16.53
CA PHE A 83 -4.18 45.24 -15.21
C PHE A 83 -5.61 44.68 -15.22
N TYR A 84 -6.54 45.39 -15.87
CA TYR A 84 -7.95 45.04 -15.93
C TYR A 84 -8.23 43.78 -16.76
N GLU A 85 -7.34 43.42 -17.69
CA GLU A 85 -7.52 42.26 -18.57
C GLU A 85 -7.30 40.92 -17.85
N HIS A 86 -6.57 40.92 -16.72
CA HIS A 86 -6.25 39.71 -15.96
C HIS A 86 -7.16 39.45 -14.76
N ILE A 87 -7.97 40.44 -14.35
CA ILE A 87 -8.93 40.31 -13.24
C ILE A 87 -9.93 39.15 -13.45
N PRO A 88 -10.51 38.94 -14.66
CA PRO A 88 -11.46 37.85 -14.89
C PRO A 88 -10.93 36.46 -14.52
N ALA A 89 -9.65 36.19 -14.79
CA ALA A 89 -9.03 34.91 -14.46
C ALA A 89 -8.93 34.69 -12.94
N ALA A 90 -8.68 35.74 -12.16
CA ALA A 90 -8.72 35.65 -10.70
C ALA A 90 -10.14 35.37 -10.20
N ILE A 91 -11.16 35.98 -10.80
CA ILE A 91 -12.58 35.74 -10.49
C ILE A 91 -12.96 34.28 -10.74
N PHE A 92 -12.48 33.67 -11.83
CA PHE A 92 -12.67 32.24 -12.10
C PHE A 92 -12.21 31.38 -10.90
N TYR A 93 -10.95 31.52 -10.47
CA TYR A 93 -10.43 30.67 -9.39
C TYR A 93 -11.09 30.95 -8.03
N LEU A 94 -11.45 32.20 -7.73
CA LEU A 94 -12.15 32.54 -6.49
C LEU A 94 -13.57 31.95 -6.45
N THR A 95 -14.31 32.06 -7.55
CA THR A 95 -15.66 31.48 -7.66
C THR A 95 -15.59 29.95 -7.61
N PHE A 96 -14.66 29.34 -8.34
CA PHE A 96 -14.53 27.89 -8.41
C PHE A 96 -14.21 27.31 -7.03
N THR A 97 -13.23 27.91 -6.34
CA THR A 97 -12.87 27.56 -4.97
C THR A 97 -14.04 27.67 -4.00
N SER A 98 -14.83 28.74 -4.12
CA SER A 98 -15.98 28.98 -3.23
C SER A 98 -17.01 27.86 -3.36
N PHE A 99 -17.36 27.47 -4.58
CA PHE A 99 -18.28 26.37 -4.81
C PHE A 99 -17.72 25.02 -4.36
N LEU A 100 -16.45 24.72 -4.66
CA LEU A 100 -15.79 23.50 -4.19
C LEU A 100 -15.81 23.38 -2.66
N TYR A 101 -15.60 24.50 -1.95
CA TYR A 101 -15.65 24.56 -0.49
C TYR A 101 -17.07 24.33 0.05
N ILE A 102 -18.06 25.08 -0.47
CA ILE A 102 -19.47 25.00 -0.03
C ILE A 102 -20.03 23.60 -0.24
N ALA A 103 -19.78 23.01 -1.41
CA ALA A 103 -20.27 21.68 -1.77
C ALA A 103 -19.56 20.54 -1.00
N LYS A 104 -18.47 20.85 -0.28
CA LYS A 104 -17.66 19.86 0.45
C LYS A 104 -17.28 18.68 -0.43
N LEU A 105 -16.72 18.98 -1.60
CA LEU A 105 -16.54 18.00 -2.68
C LEU A 105 -15.67 16.79 -2.28
N HIS A 106 -14.84 16.92 -1.24
CA HIS A 106 -14.10 15.81 -0.63
C HIS A 106 -14.99 14.61 -0.21
N ARG A 107 -16.28 14.83 0.06
CA ARG A 107 -17.23 13.76 0.40
C ARG A 107 -17.50 12.80 -0.76
N PHE A 108 -17.27 13.23 -1.99
CA PHE A 108 -17.55 12.45 -3.20
C PHE A 108 -16.30 11.80 -3.81
N ARG A 109 -15.16 11.80 -3.09
CA ARG A 109 -13.89 11.18 -3.56
C ARG A 109 -14.03 9.70 -3.95
N THR A 110 -14.97 8.99 -3.34
CA THR A 110 -15.26 7.58 -3.61
C THR A 110 -16.24 7.37 -4.76
N SER A 111 -16.75 8.45 -5.37
CA SER A 111 -17.74 8.41 -6.44
C SER A 111 -17.28 9.28 -7.61
N PRO A 112 -16.41 8.77 -8.52
CA PRO A 112 -15.84 9.55 -9.63
C PRO A 112 -16.90 10.24 -10.48
N VAL A 113 -18.04 9.58 -10.72
CA VAL A 113 -19.14 10.15 -11.50
C VAL A 113 -19.72 11.40 -10.85
N LYS A 114 -19.98 11.35 -9.53
CA LYS A 114 -20.49 12.51 -8.78
C LYS A 114 -19.44 13.62 -8.70
N LEU A 115 -18.18 13.24 -8.50
CA LEU A 115 -17.05 14.15 -8.45
C LEU A 115 -16.89 14.93 -9.77
N GLY A 116 -16.94 14.23 -10.91
CA GLY A 116 -16.89 14.83 -12.24
C GLY A 116 -18.11 15.72 -12.53
N LEU A 117 -19.31 15.27 -12.15
CA LEU A 117 -20.54 16.05 -12.35
C LEU A 117 -20.51 17.39 -11.61
N TYR A 118 -20.20 17.39 -10.31
CA TYR A 118 -20.14 18.63 -9.53
C TYR A 118 -18.94 19.49 -9.92
N GLY A 119 -17.79 18.89 -10.26
CA GLY A 119 -16.65 19.61 -10.82
C GLY A 119 -17.04 20.40 -12.08
N ALA A 120 -17.71 19.72 -13.03
CA ALA A 120 -18.14 20.33 -14.28
C ALA A 120 -19.14 21.46 -14.02
N LEU A 121 -20.12 21.24 -13.15
CA LEU A 121 -21.11 22.25 -12.78
C LEU A 121 -20.44 23.53 -12.24
N PHE A 122 -19.48 23.39 -11.33
CA PHE A 122 -18.81 24.54 -10.73
C PHE A 122 -17.85 25.22 -11.69
N GLU A 123 -17.17 24.46 -12.55
CA GLU A 123 -16.33 25.03 -13.61
C GLU A 123 -17.18 25.84 -14.62
N VAL A 124 -18.37 25.37 -14.98
CA VAL A 124 -19.32 26.13 -15.82
C VAL A 124 -19.74 27.43 -15.15
N ILE A 125 -20.15 27.39 -13.88
CA ILE A 125 -20.56 28.59 -13.14
C ILE A 125 -19.40 29.60 -13.05
N SER A 126 -18.17 29.12 -12.83
CA SER A 126 -16.98 29.95 -12.77
C SER A 126 -16.60 30.56 -14.12
N ASN A 127 -16.71 29.81 -15.22
CA ASN A 127 -16.51 30.34 -16.57
C ASN A 127 -17.56 31.42 -16.91
N ILE A 128 -18.81 31.24 -16.47
CA ILE A 128 -19.85 32.26 -16.64
C ILE A 128 -19.51 33.53 -15.85
N ALA A 129 -19.00 33.40 -14.63
CA ALA A 129 -18.58 34.54 -13.80
C ALA A 129 -17.37 35.28 -14.39
N GLU A 130 -16.38 34.54 -14.89
CA GLU A 130 -15.24 35.10 -15.63
C GLU A 130 -15.72 35.84 -16.88
N GLN A 131 -16.60 35.23 -17.67
CA GLN A 131 -17.13 35.84 -18.88
C GLN A 131 -17.92 37.12 -18.59
N LEU A 132 -18.71 37.14 -17.52
CA LEU A 132 -19.43 38.34 -17.09
C LEU A 132 -18.45 39.47 -16.74
N ALA A 133 -17.33 39.15 -16.08
CA ALA A 133 -16.29 40.12 -15.78
C ALA A 133 -15.61 40.65 -17.06
N ILE A 134 -15.33 39.79 -18.04
CA ILE A 134 -14.80 40.20 -19.36
C ILE A 134 -15.77 41.17 -20.05
N THR A 135 -17.06 40.83 -20.10
CA THR A 135 -18.07 41.69 -20.72
C THR A 135 -18.16 43.06 -20.03
N LEU A 136 -18.11 43.10 -18.69
CA LEU A 136 -18.23 44.35 -17.92
C LEU A 136 -16.97 45.23 -17.97
N LEU A 137 -15.77 44.62 -17.98
CA LEU A 137 -14.51 45.33 -17.82
C LEU A 137 -13.78 45.62 -19.14
N ILE A 138 -14.02 44.82 -20.19
CA ILE A 138 -13.17 44.81 -21.40
C ILE A 138 -14.00 45.08 -22.66
N THR A 139 -14.96 44.21 -23.01
CA THR A 139 -15.52 44.19 -24.36
C THR A 139 -16.87 44.88 -24.52
N GLY A 140 -17.70 44.94 -23.47
CA GLY A 140 -19.07 45.49 -23.53
C GLY A 140 -20.08 44.64 -24.31
N HIS A 141 -19.67 43.50 -24.87
CA HIS A 141 -20.50 42.63 -25.71
C HIS A 141 -20.61 41.21 -25.14
N PHE A 142 -21.76 40.57 -25.37
CA PHE A 142 -22.01 39.17 -25.03
C PHE A 142 -21.45 38.24 -26.12
N ILE A 143 -20.96 37.08 -25.70
CA ILE A 143 -20.50 36.01 -26.58
C ILE A 143 -21.67 35.26 -27.21
N SER A 144 -21.39 34.50 -28.27
CA SER A 144 -22.42 33.76 -28.99
C SER A 144 -22.94 32.56 -28.19
N PRO A 145 -24.17 32.07 -28.46
CA PRO A 145 -24.68 30.84 -27.86
C PRO A 145 -23.76 29.62 -28.06
N GLY A 146 -23.00 29.57 -29.17
CA GLY A 146 -22.05 28.50 -29.45
C GLY A 146 -20.87 28.46 -28.47
N ASP A 147 -20.43 29.61 -27.98
CA ASP A 147 -19.32 29.72 -27.03
C ASP A 147 -19.71 29.18 -25.64
N TYR A 148 -20.97 29.39 -25.22
CA TYR A 148 -21.50 28.80 -23.98
C TYR A 148 -21.57 27.28 -24.04
N PHE A 149 -21.97 26.71 -25.19
CA PHE A 149 -21.93 25.26 -25.40
C PHE A 149 -20.52 24.72 -25.28
N LEU A 150 -19.53 25.42 -25.84
CA LEU A 150 -18.14 25.04 -25.77
C LEU A 150 -17.61 25.07 -24.32
N PHE A 151 -17.95 26.10 -23.53
CA PHE A 151 -17.62 26.14 -22.10
C PHE A 151 -18.20 24.94 -21.34
N PHE A 152 -19.45 24.59 -21.62
CA PHE A 152 -20.08 23.42 -21.01
C PHE A 152 -19.36 22.13 -21.41
N ALA A 153 -19.17 21.90 -22.71
CA ALA A 153 -18.54 20.68 -23.22
C ALA A 153 -17.12 20.49 -22.68
N VAL A 154 -16.33 21.57 -22.63
CA VAL A 154 -14.96 21.55 -22.10
C VAL A 154 -14.96 21.32 -20.59
N ALA A 155 -15.80 22.02 -19.83
CA ALA A 155 -15.89 21.81 -18.38
C ALA A 155 -16.26 20.36 -18.02
N VAL A 156 -17.20 19.76 -18.76
CA VAL A 156 -17.55 18.34 -18.62
C VAL A 156 -16.34 17.46 -18.90
N LEU A 157 -15.70 17.60 -20.06
CA LEU A 157 -14.55 16.78 -20.44
C LEU A 157 -13.43 16.88 -19.39
N ARG A 158 -13.06 18.09 -18.98
CA ARG A 158 -11.98 18.35 -18.02
C ARG A 158 -12.29 17.78 -16.65
N SER A 159 -13.48 18.04 -16.13
CA SER A 159 -13.85 17.62 -14.79
C SER A 159 -13.96 16.10 -14.66
N TYR A 160 -14.46 15.41 -15.70
CA TYR A 160 -14.47 13.94 -15.72
C TYR A 160 -13.07 13.36 -15.91
N PHE A 161 -12.20 13.99 -16.71
CA PHE A 161 -10.80 13.58 -16.84
C PHE A 161 -10.08 13.66 -15.48
N VAL A 162 -10.22 14.79 -14.76
CA VAL A 162 -9.61 14.97 -13.43
C VAL A 162 -10.19 13.99 -12.41
N ALA A 163 -11.51 13.78 -12.41
CA ALA A 163 -12.14 12.81 -11.52
C ALA A 163 -11.65 11.37 -11.79
N GLY A 164 -11.52 10.98 -13.06
CA GLY A 164 -10.98 9.70 -13.47
C GLY A 164 -9.52 9.51 -13.06
N LEU A 165 -8.67 10.52 -13.31
CA LEU A 165 -7.27 10.52 -12.90
C LEU A 165 -7.11 10.40 -11.38
N PHE A 166 -7.88 11.18 -10.62
CA PHE A 166 -7.88 11.11 -9.16
C PHE A 166 -8.29 9.73 -8.67
N SER A 167 -9.37 9.15 -9.21
CA SER A 167 -9.82 7.81 -8.83
C SER A 167 -8.82 6.72 -9.19
N ALA A 168 -8.14 6.82 -10.33
CA ALA A 168 -7.09 5.87 -10.71
C ALA A 168 -5.90 5.90 -9.72
N VAL A 169 -5.44 7.10 -9.35
CA VAL A 169 -4.37 7.27 -8.36
C VAL A 169 -4.81 6.79 -6.98
N ALA A 170 -6.01 7.17 -6.54
CA ALA A 170 -6.56 6.77 -5.24
C ALA A 170 -6.71 5.25 -5.12
N LEU A 171 -7.22 4.59 -6.16
CA LEU A 171 -7.35 3.13 -6.21
C LEU A 171 -5.97 2.44 -6.18
N SER A 172 -4.99 3.00 -6.89
CA SER A 172 -3.62 2.48 -6.86
C SER A 172 -2.97 2.63 -5.48
N GLU A 173 -3.17 3.75 -4.79
CA GLU A 173 -2.66 3.95 -3.42
C GLU A 173 -3.35 3.03 -2.42
N GLU A 174 -4.67 2.86 -2.53
CA GLU A 174 -5.45 1.95 -1.69
C GLU A 174 -4.99 0.50 -1.88
N ARG A 175 -4.83 0.05 -3.13
CA ARG A 175 -4.30 -1.28 -3.45
C ARG A 175 -2.92 -1.50 -2.81
N LYS A 176 -2.00 -0.56 -3.00
CA LYS A 176 -0.65 -0.63 -2.41
C LYS A 176 -0.70 -0.69 -0.88
N ARG A 177 -1.61 0.07 -0.25
CA ARG A 177 -1.80 0.07 1.20
C ARG A 177 -2.33 -1.29 1.68
N THR A 178 -3.29 -1.88 0.98
CA THR A 178 -3.81 -3.19 1.33
C THR A 178 -2.74 -4.27 1.17
N GLU A 179 -1.95 -4.24 0.09
CA GLU A 179 -0.80 -5.15 -0.10
C GLU A 179 0.22 -5.02 1.05
N GLN A 180 0.51 -3.80 1.52
CA GLN A 180 1.37 -3.58 2.69
C GLN A 180 0.79 -4.16 3.97
N LEU A 181 -0.51 -3.95 4.21
CA LEU A 181 -1.20 -4.50 5.40
C LEU A 181 -1.19 -6.03 5.38
N LEU A 182 -1.43 -6.66 4.23
CA LEU A 182 -1.35 -8.12 4.09
C LEU A 182 0.06 -8.66 4.36
N SER A 183 1.09 -7.97 3.85
CA SER A 183 2.46 -8.35 4.14
C SER A 183 2.79 -8.24 5.63
N ILE A 184 2.33 -7.18 6.30
CA ILE A 184 2.47 -7.02 7.76
C ILE A 184 1.69 -8.13 8.48
N GLY A 185 0.45 -8.41 8.09
CA GLY A 185 -0.38 -9.45 8.66
C GLY A 185 0.26 -10.84 8.57
N ALA A 186 0.84 -11.19 7.41
CA ALA A 186 1.59 -12.43 7.22
C ALA A 186 2.82 -12.51 8.14
N ASN A 187 3.60 -11.43 8.25
CA ASN A 187 4.77 -11.40 9.14
C ASN A 187 4.39 -11.48 10.62
N LEU A 188 3.35 -10.74 11.03
CA LEU A 188 2.82 -10.81 12.40
C LEU A 188 2.26 -12.18 12.72
N TYR A 189 1.63 -12.86 11.76
CA TYR A 189 1.16 -14.23 11.95
C TYR A 189 2.30 -15.18 12.27
N VAL A 190 3.41 -15.10 11.51
CA VAL A 190 4.62 -15.87 11.82
C VAL A 190 5.15 -15.53 13.21
N GLU A 191 5.18 -14.24 13.60
CA GLU A 191 5.59 -13.81 14.94
C GLU A 191 4.68 -14.34 16.06
N THR A 192 3.38 -14.45 15.82
CA THR A 192 2.46 -15.04 16.82
C THR A 192 2.72 -16.53 17.03
N LEU A 193 3.14 -17.26 16.00
CA LEU A 193 3.56 -18.66 16.14
C LEU A 193 4.86 -18.76 16.97
N TYR A 194 5.81 -17.84 16.77
CA TYR A 194 7.02 -17.76 17.61
C TYR A 194 6.68 -17.52 19.08
N LEU A 195 5.79 -16.56 19.32
CA LEU A 195 5.35 -16.23 20.66
C LEU A 195 4.65 -17.42 21.33
N GLN A 196 3.81 -18.14 20.58
CA GLN A 196 3.15 -19.35 21.07
C GLN A 196 4.14 -20.43 21.50
N LYS A 197 5.13 -20.75 20.64
CA LYS A 197 6.17 -21.71 20.97
C LYS A 197 7.01 -21.27 22.19
N SER A 198 7.32 -19.98 22.28
CA SER A 198 8.03 -19.41 23.43
C SER A 198 7.23 -19.59 24.73
N MET A 199 5.92 -19.34 24.70
CA MET A 199 5.04 -19.55 25.86
C MET A 199 5.01 -21.01 26.34
N GLU A 200 5.03 -21.98 25.42
CA GLU A 200 5.14 -23.40 25.77
C GLU A 200 6.48 -23.75 26.45
N GLN A 201 7.59 -23.13 26.01
CA GLN A 201 8.89 -23.30 26.65
C GLN A 201 8.92 -22.65 28.04
N ILE A 202 8.40 -21.43 28.16
CA ILE A 202 8.28 -20.70 29.44
C ILE A 202 7.48 -21.56 30.43
N GLU A 203 6.37 -22.16 30.00
CA GLU A 203 5.55 -23.04 30.83
C GLU A 203 6.34 -24.26 31.35
N LYS A 204 7.14 -24.92 30.50
CA LYS A 204 8.01 -26.02 30.93
C LYS A 204 9.06 -25.56 31.95
N ILE A 205 9.67 -24.39 31.74
CA ILE A 205 10.68 -23.84 32.65
C ILE A 205 10.02 -23.47 33.99
N THR A 206 8.83 -22.86 33.98
CA THR A 206 8.05 -22.58 35.20
C THR A 206 7.77 -23.86 35.97
N ALA A 207 7.30 -24.93 35.30
CA ALA A 207 7.04 -26.22 35.93
C ALA A 207 8.31 -26.81 36.56
N ASN A 208 9.43 -26.81 35.84
CA ASN A 208 10.72 -27.26 36.35
C ASN A 208 11.18 -26.43 37.56
N GLY A 209 10.94 -25.12 37.57
CA GLY A 209 11.23 -24.23 38.70
C GLY A 209 10.41 -24.59 39.94
N PHE A 210 9.13 -24.92 39.78
CA PHE A 210 8.30 -25.42 40.88
C PHE A 210 8.75 -26.78 41.40
N ASP A 211 9.20 -27.68 40.53
CA ASP A 211 9.73 -28.97 40.96
C ASP A 211 11.07 -28.83 41.68
N LEU A 212 11.94 -27.92 41.22
CA LEU A 212 13.17 -27.56 41.93
C LEU A 212 12.88 -26.97 43.32
N TYR A 213 11.87 -26.10 43.42
CA TYR A 213 11.39 -25.61 44.72
C TYR A 213 11.00 -26.76 45.65
N LYS A 214 10.21 -27.74 45.18
CA LYS A 214 9.79 -28.89 46.00
C LYS A 214 10.99 -29.72 46.48
N GLN A 215 11.99 -29.94 45.62
CA GLN A 215 13.20 -30.69 45.96
C GLN A 215 14.06 -29.97 47.00
N LEU A 216 14.22 -28.64 46.85
CA LEU A 216 15.04 -27.83 47.75
C LEU A 216 14.37 -27.57 49.11
N LYS A 217 13.03 -27.64 49.19
CA LYS A 217 12.27 -27.36 50.41
C LYS A 217 12.73 -28.18 51.63
N GLU A 218 13.14 -29.42 51.39
CA GLU A 218 13.62 -30.35 52.43
C GLU A 218 15.13 -30.21 52.71
N ILE A 219 15.87 -29.48 51.85
CA ILE A 219 17.34 -29.38 51.90
C ILE A 219 17.77 -28.01 52.44
N ASP A 220 17.26 -26.93 51.85
CA ASP A 220 17.59 -25.55 52.19
C ASP A 220 16.38 -24.65 51.90
N ASN A 221 15.81 -24.09 52.97
CA ASN A 221 14.64 -23.23 52.87
C ASN A 221 14.92 -21.94 52.09
N ALA A 222 16.10 -21.34 52.23
CA ALA A 222 16.46 -20.10 51.54
C ALA A 222 16.60 -20.33 50.02
N LEU A 223 17.28 -21.40 49.62
CA LEU A 223 17.38 -21.80 48.21
C LEU A 223 16.02 -22.22 47.63
N SER A 224 15.18 -22.88 48.42
CA SER A 224 13.81 -23.22 47.99
C SER A 224 13.00 -21.96 47.67
N LEU A 225 13.04 -20.95 48.54
CA LEU A 225 12.34 -19.68 48.33
C LEU A 225 12.86 -18.94 47.10
N GLN A 226 14.17 -18.98 46.83
CA GLN A 226 14.75 -18.42 45.60
C GLN A 226 14.24 -19.13 44.35
N ALA A 227 14.17 -20.47 44.33
CA ALA A 227 13.62 -21.22 43.21
C ALA A 227 12.13 -20.91 42.98
N LEU A 228 11.36 -20.75 44.06
CA LEU A 228 9.95 -20.36 43.99
C LEU A 228 9.77 -18.95 43.40
N MET A 229 10.58 -17.98 43.84
CA MET A 229 10.55 -16.62 43.30
C MET A 229 10.88 -16.60 41.81
N LEU A 230 11.92 -17.35 41.40
CA LEU A 230 12.29 -17.45 39.98
C LEU A 230 11.14 -18.05 39.14
N ALA A 231 10.51 -19.11 39.64
CA ALA A 231 9.36 -19.73 38.96
C ALA A 231 8.18 -18.74 38.82
N GLN A 232 7.93 -17.91 39.84
CA GLN A 232 6.90 -16.86 39.81
C GLN A 232 7.24 -15.74 38.82
N GLU A 233 8.49 -15.27 38.77
CA GLU A 233 8.92 -14.26 37.80
C GLU A 233 8.76 -14.76 36.36
N ILE A 234 9.17 -16.00 36.09
CA ILE A 234 9.00 -16.64 34.77
C ILE A 234 7.50 -16.78 34.44
N HIS A 235 6.65 -17.07 35.43
CA HIS A 235 5.21 -17.14 35.22
C HIS A 235 4.59 -15.79 34.84
N GLU A 236 5.04 -14.69 35.43
CA GLU A 236 4.59 -13.34 35.01
C GLU A 236 5.05 -13.01 33.59
N VAL A 237 6.26 -13.44 33.16
CA VAL A 237 6.71 -13.31 31.76
C VAL A 237 5.79 -14.09 30.80
N LYS A 238 5.30 -15.28 31.19
CA LYS A 238 4.31 -16.03 30.41
C LYS A 238 3.04 -15.19 30.20
N LYS A 239 2.51 -14.63 31.28
CA LYS A 239 1.27 -13.85 31.28
C LYS A 239 1.39 -12.57 30.45
N ASP A 240 2.54 -11.91 30.47
CA ASP A 240 2.80 -10.77 29.59
C ASP A 240 2.89 -11.19 28.12
N SER A 241 3.49 -12.35 27.84
CA SER A 241 3.50 -12.94 26.50
C SER A 241 2.09 -13.29 26.01
N GLU A 242 1.22 -13.82 26.87
CA GLU A 242 -0.19 -14.12 26.56
C GLU A 242 -0.97 -12.84 26.21
N ARG A 243 -0.71 -11.73 26.93
CA ARG A 243 -1.31 -10.43 26.62
C ARG A 243 -0.87 -9.91 25.26
N ILE A 244 0.42 -10.02 24.93
CA ILE A 244 0.96 -9.63 23.62
C ILE A 244 0.31 -10.49 22.52
N TYR A 245 0.25 -11.81 22.72
CA TYR A 245 -0.39 -12.74 21.79
C TYR A 245 -1.86 -12.36 21.54
N ALA A 246 -2.63 -12.10 22.60
CA ALA A 246 -4.02 -11.69 22.48
C ALA A 246 -4.17 -10.35 21.73
N GLY A 247 -3.24 -9.42 21.90
CA GLY A 247 -3.20 -8.16 21.16
C GLY A 247 -2.90 -8.35 19.67
N LEU A 248 -1.88 -9.14 19.33
CA LEU A 248 -1.48 -9.44 17.96
C LEU A 248 -2.55 -10.26 17.22
N SER A 249 -3.09 -11.29 17.87
CA SER A 249 -4.15 -12.14 17.32
C SER A 249 -5.38 -11.33 16.95
N LYS A 250 -5.75 -10.32 17.75
CA LYS A 250 -6.84 -9.39 17.39
C LYS A 250 -6.53 -8.59 16.13
N ILE A 251 -5.30 -8.12 15.91
CA ILE A 251 -4.94 -7.36 14.71
C ILE A 251 -5.04 -8.24 13.46
N ILE A 252 -4.53 -9.47 13.53
CA ILE A 252 -4.56 -10.44 12.43
C ILE A 252 -6.00 -10.88 12.11
N THR A 253 -6.84 -11.07 13.15
CA THR A 253 -8.21 -11.57 13.00
C THR A 253 -9.21 -10.45 12.71
N ALA A 254 -8.91 -9.20 13.06
CA ALA A 254 -9.78 -8.04 12.81
C ALA A 254 -9.84 -7.63 11.32
N GLU A 255 -9.16 -8.33 10.42
CA GLU A 255 -9.23 -8.03 9.00
C GLU A 255 -10.58 -8.44 8.40
N ARG A 256 -11.07 -7.61 7.46
CA ARG A 256 -12.28 -7.88 6.69
C ARG A 256 -12.20 -9.27 6.04
N ALA A 257 -13.34 -9.93 5.94
CA ALA A 257 -13.52 -11.18 5.20
C ALA A 257 -13.46 -10.93 3.67
N ASP A 258 -12.47 -10.16 3.22
CA ASP A 258 -12.27 -9.86 1.81
C ASP A 258 -11.58 -11.05 1.15
N LEU A 259 -12.24 -11.56 0.11
CA LEU A 259 -11.69 -12.58 -0.76
C LEU A 259 -10.54 -12.01 -1.58
N TYR A 260 -9.46 -12.77 -1.71
CA TYR A 260 -8.30 -12.40 -2.51
C TYR A 260 -8.08 -13.40 -3.64
N ALA A 261 -7.75 -12.93 -4.83
CA ALA A 261 -7.40 -13.80 -5.94
C ALA A 261 -6.02 -14.43 -5.71
N LEU A 262 -5.87 -15.72 -6.05
CA LEU A 262 -4.59 -16.42 -5.99
C LEU A 262 -3.54 -15.68 -6.83
N SER A 263 -3.91 -15.24 -8.03
CA SER A 263 -3.03 -14.47 -8.92
C SER A 263 -2.46 -13.20 -8.26
N ASP A 264 -3.27 -12.52 -7.44
CA ASP A 264 -2.84 -11.35 -6.69
C ASP A 264 -1.86 -11.70 -5.57
N LEU A 265 -2.08 -12.83 -4.88
CA LEU A 265 -1.16 -13.33 -3.84
C LEU A 265 0.19 -13.75 -4.43
N LEU A 266 0.17 -14.49 -5.54
CA LEU A 266 1.39 -14.93 -6.24
C LEU A 266 2.20 -13.74 -6.75
N ARG A 267 1.53 -12.69 -7.27
CA ARG A 267 2.19 -11.45 -7.66
C ARG A 267 2.82 -10.74 -6.46
N LEU A 268 2.15 -10.72 -5.30
CA LEU A 268 2.69 -10.12 -4.08
C LEU A 268 3.95 -10.86 -3.63
N ILE A 269 3.90 -12.20 -3.57
CA ILE A 269 5.04 -13.06 -3.21
C ILE A 269 6.20 -12.82 -4.18
N THR A 270 5.92 -12.79 -5.48
CA THR A 270 6.95 -12.60 -6.50
C THR A 270 7.64 -11.25 -6.34
N HIS A 271 6.86 -10.17 -6.22
CA HIS A 271 7.40 -8.82 -6.12
C HIS A 271 8.13 -8.54 -4.80
N SER A 272 7.66 -9.09 -3.67
CA SER A 272 8.35 -8.96 -2.39
C SER A 272 9.69 -9.70 -2.38
N ASN A 273 9.72 -10.91 -2.95
CA ASN A 273 10.90 -11.77 -2.94
C ASN A 273 11.97 -11.35 -3.98
N ILE A 274 11.59 -10.78 -5.12
CA ILE A 274 12.55 -10.15 -6.04
C ILE A 274 13.29 -8.99 -5.33
N ARG A 275 12.56 -8.12 -4.62
CA ARG A 275 13.20 -7.05 -3.84
C ARG A 275 14.11 -7.59 -2.74
N TYR A 276 13.74 -8.72 -2.14
CA TYR A 276 14.57 -9.38 -1.13
C TYR A 276 15.85 -9.96 -1.73
N SER A 277 15.78 -10.59 -2.91
CA SER A 277 17.00 -11.06 -3.60
C SER A 277 17.90 -9.90 -4.02
N GLU A 278 17.34 -8.78 -4.49
CA GLU A 278 18.09 -7.57 -4.81
C GLU A 278 18.82 -7.00 -3.58
N PHE A 279 18.14 -6.97 -2.44
CA PHE A 279 18.72 -6.55 -1.15
C PHE A 279 19.90 -7.45 -0.74
N LEU A 280 19.80 -8.76 -1.01
CA LEU A 280 20.89 -9.72 -0.77
C LEU A 280 21.94 -9.75 -1.88
N HIS A 281 21.83 -8.87 -2.89
CA HIS A 281 22.73 -8.82 -4.05
C HIS A 281 22.79 -10.13 -4.86
N LYS A 282 21.64 -10.83 -4.99
CA LYS A 282 21.49 -12.06 -5.76
C LYS A 282 20.63 -11.85 -7.01
N ALA A 283 21.01 -12.48 -8.12
CA ALA A 283 20.26 -12.46 -9.37
C ALA A 283 19.35 -13.71 -9.45
N ILE A 284 18.10 -13.56 -9.01
CA ILE A 284 17.13 -14.67 -8.96
C ILE A 284 16.04 -14.46 -10.00
N GLN A 285 15.86 -15.44 -10.90
CA GLN A 285 14.70 -15.53 -11.78
C GLN A 285 13.55 -16.21 -11.03
N LEU A 286 12.59 -15.44 -10.54
CA LEU A 286 11.41 -15.94 -9.84
C LEU A 286 10.19 -15.90 -10.77
N GLU A 287 9.65 -17.06 -11.08
CA GLU A 287 8.46 -17.22 -11.92
C GLU A 287 7.33 -17.86 -11.13
N ALA A 288 6.13 -17.28 -11.20
CA ALA A 288 4.93 -17.82 -10.60
C ALA A 288 3.86 -18.07 -11.68
N SER A 289 3.25 -19.25 -11.67
CA SER A 289 2.22 -19.65 -12.62
C SER A 289 1.17 -20.55 -11.97
N PHE A 290 0.00 -20.67 -12.59
CA PHE A 290 -1.13 -21.45 -12.08
C PHE A 290 -2.04 -21.91 -13.22
N ASN A 291 -2.80 -22.98 -13.02
CA ASN A 291 -3.75 -23.50 -14.00
C ASN A 291 -5.14 -22.81 -13.94
N GLU A 292 -5.61 -22.45 -12.75
CA GLU A 292 -6.90 -21.83 -12.46
C GLU A 292 -6.72 -20.77 -11.37
N ASP A 293 -7.31 -19.58 -11.57
CA ASP A 293 -7.36 -18.54 -10.53
C ASP A 293 -8.59 -18.75 -9.64
N PHE A 294 -8.44 -18.58 -8.34
CA PHE A 294 -9.54 -18.68 -7.38
C PHE A 294 -9.45 -17.63 -6.29
N LEU A 295 -10.61 -17.35 -5.69
CA LEU A 295 -10.73 -16.46 -4.56
C LEU A 295 -10.55 -17.23 -3.25
N THR A 296 -9.74 -16.69 -2.34
CA THR A 296 -9.46 -17.31 -1.04
C THR A 296 -9.62 -16.35 0.12
N LYS A 297 -10.03 -16.89 1.27
CA LYS A 297 -10.01 -16.19 2.56
C LYS A 297 -8.70 -16.40 3.31
N GLU A 298 -7.94 -17.44 2.97
CA GLU A 298 -6.72 -17.86 3.66
C GLU A 298 -5.47 -17.11 3.18
N ARG A 299 -5.64 -15.84 2.79
CA ARG A 299 -4.59 -14.97 2.23
C ARG A 299 -3.37 -14.84 3.15
N ILE A 300 -3.58 -14.67 4.46
CA ILE A 300 -2.48 -14.49 5.44
C ILE A 300 -1.68 -15.78 5.56
N LEU A 301 -2.37 -16.93 5.65
CA LEU A 301 -1.74 -18.23 5.79
C LEU A 301 -0.93 -18.60 4.54
N LEU A 302 -1.52 -18.42 3.36
CA LEU A 302 -0.84 -18.67 2.09
C LEU A 302 0.36 -17.74 1.91
N LEU A 303 0.23 -16.44 2.20
CA LEU A 303 1.34 -15.50 2.13
C LEU A 303 2.46 -15.86 3.12
N ALA A 304 2.13 -16.21 4.36
CA ALA A 304 3.11 -16.60 5.36
C ALA A 304 3.85 -17.88 4.96
N MET A 305 3.12 -18.89 4.49
CA MET A 305 3.66 -20.17 4.04
C MET A 305 4.58 -20.01 2.82
N LEU A 306 4.06 -19.42 1.74
CA LEU A 306 4.78 -19.32 0.47
C LEU A 306 5.96 -18.35 0.57
N ASN A 307 5.82 -17.21 1.26
CA ASN A 307 6.96 -16.31 1.46
C ASN A 307 8.10 -16.99 2.22
N ASN A 308 7.79 -17.81 3.24
CA ASN A 308 8.84 -18.48 4.01
C ASN A 308 9.63 -19.48 3.15
N ILE A 309 8.95 -20.24 2.30
CA ILE A 309 9.59 -21.21 1.42
C ILE A 309 10.41 -20.50 0.34
N VAL A 310 9.83 -19.49 -0.31
CA VAL A 310 10.52 -18.73 -1.36
C VAL A 310 11.71 -17.95 -0.80
N SER A 311 11.59 -17.32 0.37
CA SER A 311 12.72 -16.63 1.01
C SER A 311 13.82 -17.61 1.41
N ASN A 312 13.47 -18.81 1.89
CA ASN A 312 14.45 -19.85 2.17
C ASN A 312 15.19 -20.31 0.91
N ALA A 313 14.49 -20.44 -0.21
CA ALA A 313 15.11 -20.76 -1.50
C ALA A 313 16.07 -19.65 -1.98
N ILE A 314 15.69 -18.37 -1.86
CA ILE A 314 16.57 -17.23 -2.17
C ILE A 314 17.81 -17.23 -1.29
N GLU A 315 17.64 -17.50 0.01
CA GLU A 315 18.76 -17.56 0.94
C GLU A 315 19.72 -18.71 0.62
N ALA A 316 19.21 -19.85 0.17
CA ALA A 316 20.00 -21.01 -0.20
C ALA A 316 20.79 -20.84 -1.50
N ILE A 317 20.24 -20.15 -2.51
CA ILE A 317 20.93 -19.88 -3.77
C ILE A 317 22.11 -18.93 -3.52
N GLU A 318 23.33 -19.23 -3.99
CA GLU A 318 24.51 -18.43 -3.66
C GLU A 318 24.50 -17.04 -4.30
N LYS A 319 24.49 -16.97 -5.64
CA LYS A 319 24.56 -15.72 -6.42
C LYS A 319 23.49 -15.60 -7.48
N GLU A 320 23.36 -16.62 -8.32
CA GLU A 320 22.45 -16.63 -9.45
C GLU A 320 21.64 -17.93 -9.47
N GLY A 321 20.35 -17.84 -9.80
CA GLY A 321 19.51 -19.03 -9.86
C GLY A 321 18.08 -18.72 -10.24
N PHE A 322 17.25 -19.75 -10.16
CA PHE A 322 15.83 -19.67 -10.45
C PHE A 322 15.00 -20.25 -9.31
N ILE A 323 13.78 -19.74 -9.21
CA ILE A 323 12.72 -20.29 -8.37
C ILE A 323 11.45 -20.32 -9.21
N LYS A 324 10.81 -21.49 -9.29
CA LYS A 324 9.53 -21.67 -9.97
C LYS A 324 8.47 -22.03 -8.96
N LEU A 325 7.41 -21.23 -8.91
CA LEU A 325 6.22 -21.46 -8.10
C LEU A 325 5.06 -21.79 -9.04
N TYR A 326 4.58 -23.03 -9.00
CA TYR A 326 3.43 -23.48 -9.77
C TYR A 326 2.29 -23.89 -8.84
N VAL A 327 1.06 -23.50 -9.19
CA VAL A 327 -0.15 -23.90 -8.45
C VAL A 327 -1.09 -24.65 -9.38
N ASP A 328 -1.31 -25.93 -9.07
CA ASP A 328 -2.27 -26.78 -9.77
C ASP A 328 -3.52 -26.96 -8.89
N THR A 329 -4.63 -26.35 -9.32
CA THR A 329 -5.92 -26.47 -8.65
C THR A 329 -6.73 -27.57 -9.32
N ALA A 330 -7.08 -28.59 -8.54
CA ALA A 330 -8.01 -29.65 -8.92
C ALA A 330 -9.25 -29.64 -7.98
N PRO A 331 -10.33 -30.38 -8.30
CA PRO A 331 -11.54 -30.39 -7.48
C PRO A 331 -11.33 -30.80 -6.01
N GLU A 332 -10.46 -31.79 -5.76
CA GLU A 332 -10.20 -32.32 -4.41
C GLU A 332 -9.05 -31.62 -3.72
N PHE A 333 -7.95 -31.37 -4.44
CA PHE A 333 -6.72 -30.82 -3.90
C PHE A 333 -6.16 -29.69 -4.76
N THR A 334 -5.55 -28.70 -4.09
CA THR A 334 -4.69 -27.69 -4.68
C THR A 334 -3.24 -28.03 -4.32
N VAL A 335 -2.39 -28.15 -5.33
CA VAL A 335 -0.98 -28.50 -5.18
C VAL A 335 -0.10 -27.29 -5.49
N PHE A 336 0.72 -26.89 -4.52
CA PHE A 336 1.73 -25.84 -4.68
C PHE A 336 3.09 -26.51 -4.85
N THR A 337 3.76 -26.24 -5.96
CA THR A 337 5.11 -26.75 -6.26
C THR A 337 6.08 -25.59 -6.28
N ILE A 338 7.09 -25.61 -5.40
CA ILE A 338 8.15 -24.61 -5.33
C ILE A 338 9.47 -25.29 -5.62
N GLU A 339 10.01 -25.07 -6.81
CA GLU A 339 11.29 -25.63 -7.27
C GLU A 339 12.37 -24.54 -7.28
N ASN A 340 13.56 -24.85 -6.78
CA ASN A 340 14.72 -23.98 -6.89
C ASN A 340 16.01 -24.74 -7.21
N ASN A 341 16.96 -24.08 -7.86
CA ASN A 341 18.28 -24.63 -8.18
C ASN A 341 19.37 -24.27 -7.15
N GLY A 342 18.98 -24.09 -5.90
CA GLY A 342 19.93 -23.95 -4.79
C GLY A 342 20.66 -25.27 -4.53
N PRO A 343 21.68 -25.26 -3.65
CA PRO A 343 22.39 -26.49 -3.29
C PRO A 343 21.43 -27.54 -2.72
N PRO A 344 21.66 -28.83 -3.01
CA PRO A 344 20.84 -29.90 -2.48
C PRO A 344 20.88 -29.93 -0.95
N ILE A 345 19.75 -30.30 -0.35
CA ILE A 345 19.60 -30.53 1.07
C ILE A 345 20.24 -31.88 1.38
N PRO A 346 21.25 -31.96 2.27
CA PRO A 346 21.86 -33.24 2.60
C PRO A 346 20.85 -34.21 3.22
N ASP A 347 20.95 -35.50 2.90
CA ASP A 347 20.01 -36.54 3.35
C ASP A 347 19.82 -36.59 4.87
N TYR A 348 20.88 -36.31 5.64
CA TYR A 348 20.82 -36.30 7.11
C TYR A 348 20.06 -35.09 7.67
N VAL A 349 19.85 -34.04 6.87
CA VAL A 349 19.11 -32.83 7.26
C VAL A 349 17.61 -33.00 7.01
N MET A 350 17.22 -33.74 5.98
CA MET A 350 15.82 -33.90 5.57
C MET A 350 14.87 -34.30 6.72
N PRO A 351 15.21 -35.24 7.62
CA PRO A 351 14.32 -35.64 8.72
C PRO A 351 14.07 -34.55 9.76
N VAL A 352 15.04 -33.65 9.93
CA VAL A 352 15.04 -32.61 10.98
C VAL A 352 14.77 -31.21 10.42
N LEU A 353 14.57 -31.08 9.11
CA LEU A 353 14.42 -29.79 8.42
C LEU A 353 13.21 -28.98 8.93
N PHE A 354 12.17 -29.68 9.38
CA PHE A 354 10.97 -29.09 9.96
C PHE A 354 11.00 -29.03 11.49
N ASP A 355 12.07 -29.51 12.12
CA ASP A 355 12.15 -29.55 13.57
C ASP A 355 12.30 -28.13 14.12
N PRO A 356 11.49 -27.75 15.13
CA PRO A 356 11.49 -26.38 15.60
C PRO A 356 12.83 -25.98 16.24
N GLY A 357 13.56 -25.04 15.61
CA GLY A 357 14.87 -24.56 16.10
C GLY A 357 16.07 -25.11 15.31
N TYR A 358 15.83 -25.98 14.34
CA TYR A 358 16.86 -26.44 13.42
C TYR A 358 17.23 -25.34 12.42
N THR A 359 18.49 -24.93 12.43
CA THR A 359 19.06 -23.98 11.45
C THR A 359 20.43 -24.46 11.02
N THR A 360 20.77 -24.24 9.75
CA THR A 360 22.15 -24.28 9.24
C THR A 360 22.73 -22.87 9.07
N LYS A 361 21.91 -21.84 9.30
CA LYS A 361 22.21 -20.42 9.08
C LYS A 361 22.67 -19.76 10.37
N PHE A 362 23.68 -18.91 10.27
CA PHE A 362 24.18 -18.05 11.34
C PHE A 362 24.03 -16.58 10.91
N SER A 363 23.67 -15.70 11.84
CA SER A 363 23.64 -14.25 11.66
C SER A 363 25.04 -13.69 11.40
N GLU A 364 25.12 -12.45 10.90
CA GLU A 364 26.39 -11.71 10.77
C GLU A 364 27.15 -11.57 12.10
N THR A 365 26.45 -11.72 13.23
CA THR A 365 27.00 -11.73 14.59
C THR A 365 27.42 -13.13 15.07
N GLY A 366 27.37 -14.14 14.20
CA GLY A 366 27.75 -15.53 14.49
C GLY A 366 26.74 -16.32 15.31
N ARG A 367 25.50 -15.82 15.50
CA ARG A 367 24.45 -16.54 16.25
C ARG A 367 23.60 -17.38 15.29
N PRO A 368 23.22 -18.61 15.65
CA PRO A 368 22.31 -19.39 14.82
C PRO A 368 21.02 -18.58 14.56
N SER A 369 20.60 -18.48 13.31
CA SER A 369 19.25 -18.00 12.98
C SER A 369 18.22 -18.87 13.70
N THR A 370 17.04 -18.35 13.99
CA THR A 370 16.09 -19.01 14.92
C THR A 370 15.65 -20.41 14.47
N GLY A 371 15.84 -20.80 13.20
CA GLY A 371 15.62 -22.18 12.72
C GLY A 371 14.16 -22.62 12.75
N ILE A 372 13.25 -21.67 12.65
CA ILE A 372 11.81 -21.90 12.91
C ILE A 372 10.95 -21.67 11.66
N GLY A 373 11.49 -21.08 10.58
CA GLY A 373 10.73 -20.76 9.37
C GLY A 373 9.97 -21.95 8.77
N LEU A 374 10.66 -23.06 8.47
CA LEU A 374 10.01 -24.25 7.91
C LEU A 374 9.12 -24.98 8.92
N SER A 375 9.45 -24.93 10.23
CA SER A 375 8.56 -25.51 11.24
C SER A 375 7.17 -24.83 11.27
N HIS A 376 7.10 -23.53 10.99
CA HIS A 376 5.83 -22.80 10.88
C HIS A 376 5.07 -23.12 9.59
N VAL A 377 5.79 -23.31 8.49
CA VAL A 377 5.20 -23.82 7.23
C VAL A 377 4.45 -25.11 7.52
N LYS A 378 5.05 -26.05 8.26
CA LYS A 378 4.40 -27.30 8.67
C LYS A 378 3.15 -27.06 9.52
N THR A 379 3.19 -26.13 10.48
CA THR A 379 2.01 -25.75 11.28
C THR A 379 0.88 -25.17 10.42
N ILE A 380 1.20 -24.31 9.45
CA ILE A 380 0.21 -23.73 8.53
C ILE A 380 -0.42 -24.81 7.66
N ILE A 381 0.39 -25.69 7.09
CA ILE A 381 -0.07 -26.80 6.24
C ILE A 381 -0.98 -27.73 7.03
N HIS A 382 -0.61 -28.07 8.27
CA HIS A 382 -1.47 -28.87 9.14
C HIS A 382 -2.79 -28.16 9.48
N ARG A 383 -2.77 -26.85 9.73
CA ARG A 383 -4.00 -26.06 9.96
C ARG A 383 -4.93 -26.07 8.74
N LEU A 384 -4.35 -26.13 7.54
CA LEU A 384 -5.06 -26.25 6.27
C LEU A 384 -5.37 -27.72 5.91
N GLU A 385 -5.15 -28.68 6.81
CA GLU A 385 -5.37 -30.12 6.60
C GLU A 385 -4.59 -30.68 5.39
N GLY A 386 -3.45 -30.07 5.07
CA GLY A 386 -2.59 -30.47 3.96
C GLY A 386 -1.38 -31.32 4.35
N THR A 387 -0.59 -31.65 3.34
CA THR A 387 0.69 -32.38 3.45
C THR A 387 1.81 -31.64 2.73
N ILE A 388 3.06 -31.95 3.08
CA ILE A 388 4.26 -31.42 2.43
C ILE A 388 5.25 -32.55 2.16
N GLU A 389 5.80 -32.56 0.96
CA GLU A 389 6.86 -33.45 0.49
C GLU A 389 8.04 -32.63 -0.03
N ILE A 390 9.25 -33.16 0.13
CA ILE A 390 10.47 -32.53 -0.36
C ILE A 390 11.25 -33.55 -1.16
N SER A 391 11.70 -33.13 -2.35
CA SER A 391 12.70 -33.83 -3.14
C SER A 391 13.88 -32.89 -3.36
N SER A 392 15.10 -33.32 -3.06
CA SER A 392 16.29 -32.49 -3.23
C SER A 392 17.41 -33.30 -3.85
N ASN A 393 17.46 -33.28 -5.19
CA ASN A 393 18.48 -33.94 -5.99
C ASN A 393 19.26 -32.88 -6.77
N GLU A 394 18.98 -32.70 -8.07
CA GLU A 394 19.57 -31.62 -8.87
C GLU A 394 18.92 -30.26 -8.59
N THR A 395 17.62 -30.27 -8.27
CA THR A 395 16.86 -29.14 -7.76
C THR A 395 16.20 -29.53 -6.44
N THR A 396 15.88 -28.51 -5.63
CA THR A 396 15.08 -28.69 -4.43
C THR A 396 13.64 -28.28 -4.72
N THR A 397 12.73 -29.23 -4.54
CA THR A 397 11.30 -29.04 -4.80
C THR A 397 10.50 -29.31 -3.53
N PHE A 398 9.72 -28.33 -3.13
CA PHE A 398 8.70 -28.46 -2.10
C PHE A 398 7.34 -28.66 -2.78
N THR A 399 6.66 -29.76 -2.45
CA THR A 399 5.32 -30.08 -2.96
C THR A 399 4.34 -30.05 -1.80
N ILE A 400 3.39 -29.12 -1.84
CA ILE A 400 2.39 -28.93 -0.78
C ILE A 400 1.02 -29.25 -1.34
N THR A 401 0.31 -30.17 -0.69
CA THR A 401 -1.02 -30.59 -1.12
C THR A 401 -2.04 -30.17 -0.07
N ILE A 402 -3.03 -29.36 -0.45
CA ILE A 402 -4.06 -28.83 0.46
C ILE A 402 -5.44 -29.18 -0.11
N PRO A 403 -6.41 -29.63 0.70
CA PRO A 403 -7.78 -29.83 0.23
C PRO A 403 -8.39 -28.53 -0.32
N THR A 404 -8.91 -28.56 -1.55
CA THR A 404 -9.36 -27.35 -2.26
C THR A 404 -10.47 -26.60 -1.51
N TYR A 405 -11.34 -27.33 -0.78
CA TYR A 405 -12.41 -26.72 0.03
C TYR A 405 -11.92 -25.88 1.21
N LYS A 406 -10.65 -26.02 1.62
CA LYS A 406 -10.04 -25.16 2.65
C LYS A 406 -9.59 -23.82 2.09
N LEU A 407 -9.38 -23.75 0.78
CA LEU A 407 -8.83 -22.56 0.13
C LEU A 407 -9.90 -21.71 -0.57
N ARG A 408 -11.03 -22.29 -0.98
CA ARG A 408 -12.08 -21.64 -1.77
C ARG A 408 -13.30 -21.19 -0.96
#